data_AF-A0A367JJ15-F1
#
_entry.id   AF-A0A367JJ15-F1
#
_cell.length_a   1.000
_cell.length_b   1.000
_cell.length_c   1.000
_cell.angle_alpha   90.00
_cell.angle_beta   90.00
_cell.angle_gamma   90.00
#
_symmetry.space_group_name_H-M   'P 1'
#
loop_
_entity.id
_entity.type
_entity.pdbx_description
1 polymer ?
#
loop_
_entity_poly.entity_id
_entity_poly.type
_entity_poly.pdbx_seq_one_letter_code
_entity_poly.pdbx_strand_id
1 'polypeptide(L)'
;MQGSTAVMNDLKPLQQIISTNLARAEKDNDVIYLETIPPPSSLPVILKTQMVKAAPPAEVSDPVSLMMNAEKIEASPHPVIGLPLFQKLVPFAVHQAASVYMDRKERLVKEDIISKLEELTGVYHSSIASLNLPALLATAENTTGLPDSILRQAAEVRSGGGSQSLYDIWEQVQKASSRNGEILEEAFNVLDEEHETDEALRTKFSKDWRRPESQLLTQQLTAQGQKHRQTLLSAQKADLIVRNKLDTWANIIDVLTLTKEELENSIPSSDGGNDNENDTNGQDSLLRIKRLTEDMNQNIRLRKDLINQVKKASNADDISPALLKKAAELTAKSPIVKIEAAQFEDLFIEELRKYDHFIMTVDQQDEQQSTVLRQLHDAYYQHKARTDNSNSSGNAKREKALQNLTQAYFKYKEIKTNLSEGLKFYGEHAKGLTQFCDTCKDYCARRQAESDQMMR
;
A
#
# COMPACT_ATOMS: atom_id res chain seq x y z
N MET A 1 -32.02 46.15 -54.32
CA MET A 1 -33.19 47.05 -54.28
C MET A 1 -34.50 46.38 -54.76
N GLN A 2 -34.66 45.04 -54.70
CA GLN A 2 -35.92 44.36 -55.08
C GLN A 2 -36.75 43.86 -53.87
N GLY A 3 -36.16 43.73 -52.68
CA GLY A 3 -36.89 43.30 -51.47
C GLY A 3 -37.87 44.33 -50.91
N SER A 4 -37.66 45.63 -51.16
CA SER A 4 -38.50 46.70 -50.59
C SER A 4 -39.88 46.82 -51.25
N THR A 5 -39.98 46.56 -52.56
CA THR A 5 -41.24 46.63 -53.31
C THR A 5 -42.14 45.42 -53.05
N ALA A 6 -41.57 44.24 -52.84
CA ALA A 6 -42.33 43.02 -52.51
C ALA A 6 -43.02 43.16 -51.14
N VAL A 7 -42.27 43.57 -50.11
CA VAL A 7 -42.83 43.81 -48.76
C VAL A 7 -43.90 44.90 -48.78
N MET A 8 -43.70 46.01 -49.52
CA MET A 8 -44.73 47.03 -49.67
C MET A 8 -46.01 46.53 -50.33
N ASN A 9 -45.90 45.61 -51.29
CA ASN A 9 -47.07 45.02 -51.94
C ASN A 9 -47.80 44.05 -51.01
N ASP A 10 -47.08 43.28 -50.19
CA ASP A 10 -47.67 42.37 -49.21
C ASP A 10 -48.36 43.10 -48.04
N LEU A 11 -47.93 44.32 -47.70
CA LEU A 11 -48.55 45.12 -46.65
C LEU A 11 -49.83 45.84 -47.09
N LYS A 12 -50.06 46.04 -48.39
CA LYS A 12 -51.25 46.73 -48.91
C LYS A 12 -52.56 46.01 -48.54
N PRO A 13 -52.70 44.67 -48.71
CA PRO A 13 -53.88 43.95 -48.25
C PRO A 13 -54.14 44.09 -46.75
N LEU A 14 -53.08 44.01 -45.92
CA LEU A 14 -53.22 44.18 -44.47
C LEU A 14 -53.70 45.59 -44.12
N GLN A 15 -53.14 46.61 -44.77
CA GLN A 15 -53.56 48.00 -44.59
C GLN A 15 -55.02 48.20 -45.00
N GLN A 16 -55.45 47.59 -46.10
CA GLN A 16 -56.86 47.62 -46.52
C GLN A 16 -57.77 46.98 -45.47
N ILE A 17 -57.42 45.79 -44.96
CA ILE A 17 -58.18 45.11 -43.90
C ILE A 17 -58.27 45.96 -42.63
N ILE A 18 -57.15 46.54 -42.18
CA ILE A 18 -57.13 47.42 -41.00
C ILE A 18 -58.04 48.63 -41.23
N SER A 19 -57.94 49.30 -42.40
CA SER A 19 -58.74 50.48 -42.70
C SER A 19 -60.24 50.20 -42.75
N THR A 20 -60.63 49.04 -43.31
CA THR A 20 -62.04 48.65 -43.41
C THR A 20 -62.62 48.29 -42.03
N ASN A 21 -61.85 47.56 -41.22
CA ASN A 21 -62.28 47.22 -39.86
C ASN A 21 -62.35 48.44 -38.94
N LEU A 22 -61.40 49.36 -39.07
CA LEU A 22 -61.39 50.61 -38.32
C LEU A 22 -62.60 51.47 -38.68
N ALA A 23 -62.88 51.70 -39.97
CA ALA A 23 -64.04 52.47 -40.40
C ALA A 23 -65.38 51.85 -39.96
N ARG A 24 -65.47 50.50 -39.92
CA ARG A 24 -66.64 49.80 -39.36
C ARG A 24 -66.76 50.04 -37.85
N ALA A 25 -65.67 49.86 -37.10
CA ALA A 25 -65.65 50.02 -35.65
C ALA A 25 -65.97 51.47 -35.22
N GLU A 26 -65.45 52.47 -35.94
CA GLU A 26 -65.77 53.89 -35.71
C GLU A 26 -67.26 54.16 -35.94
N LYS A 27 -67.83 53.69 -37.05
CA LYS A 27 -69.25 53.86 -37.34
C LYS A 27 -70.15 53.23 -36.26
N ASP A 28 -69.84 52.01 -35.83
CA ASP A 28 -70.62 51.32 -34.81
C ASP A 28 -70.47 52.02 -33.44
N ASN A 29 -69.27 52.53 -33.12
CA ASN A 29 -69.05 53.29 -31.89
C ASN A 29 -69.78 54.65 -31.90
N ASP A 30 -69.77 55.38 -33.01
CA ASP A 30 -70.43 56.68 -33.13
C ASP A 30 -71.97 56.60 -33.09
N VAL A 31 -72.55 55.47 -33.52
CA VAL A 31 -74.01 55.29 -33.61
C VAL A 31 -74.60 54.51 -32.44
N ILE A 32 -73.88 53.53 -31.89
CA ILE A 32 -74.43 52.55 -30.94
C ILE A 32 -73.76 52.64 -29.57
N TYR A 33 -72.43 52.54 -29.51
CA TYR A 33 -71.74 52.30 -28.23
C TYR A 33 -71.30 53.57 -27.50
N LEU A 34 -70.92 54.62 -28.23
CA LEU A 34 -70.47 55.92 -27.73
C LEU A 34 -69.35 55.82 -26.68
N GLU A 35 -68.46 54.83 -26.81
CA GLU A 35 -67.35 54.61 -25.89
C GLU A 35 -66.20 55.59 -26.18
N THR A 36 -65.56 56.09 -25.12
CA THR A 36 -64.40 56.98 -25.24
C THR A 36 -63.17 56.19 -25.64
N ILE A 37 -62.48 56.65 -26.70
CA ILE A 37 -61.26 56.00 -27.18
C ILE A 37 -60.14 56.23 -26.15
N PRO A 38 -59.60 55.17 -25.51
CA PRO A 38 -58.55 55.30 -24.51
C PRO A 38 -57.22 55.73 -25.15
N PRO A 39 -56.36 56.48 -24.43
CA PRO A 39 -55.03 56.82 -24.93
C PRO A 39 -54.14 55.56 -25.07
N PRO A 40 -53.19 55.51 -26.03
CA PRO A 40 -52.36 54.33 -26.26
C PRO A 40 -51.56 53.85 -25.04
N SER A 41 -51.23 54.77 -24.12
CA SER A 41 -50.50 54.48 -22.89
C SER A 41 -51.33 53.76 -21.82
N SER A 42 -52.67 53.82 -21.89
CA SER A 42 -53.55 53.11 -20.97
C SER A 42 -53.96 51.72 -21.48
N LEU A 43 -53.56 51.36 -22.70
CA LEU A 43 -53.82 50.03 -23.24
C LEU A 43 -52.91 48.99 -22.57
N PRO A 44 -53.44 47.82 -22.17
CA PRO A 44 -52.61 46.75 -21.61
C PRO A 44 -51.61 46.25 -22.67
N VAL A 45 -50.39 45.95 -22.23
CA VAL A 45 -49.35 45.40 -23.12
C VAL A 45 -49.82 44.06 -23.68
N ILE A 46 -49.74 43.90 -25.01
CA ILE A 46 -50.05 42.63 -25.67
C ILE A 46 -49.01 41.59 -25.22
N LEU A 47 -49.46 40.58 -24.47
CA LEU A 47 -48.62 39.50 -24.00
C LEU A 47 -48.07 38.70 -25.19
N LYS A 48 -46.74 38.54 -25.22
CA LYS A 48 -46.06 37.76 -26.26
C LYS A 48 -45.86 36.33 -25.76
N THR A 49 -46.23 35.35 -26.58
CA THR A 49 -45.89 33.94 -26.33
C THR A 49 -44.73 33.54 -27.22
N GLN A 50 -43.63 33.11 -26.61
CA GLN A 50 -42.47 32.62 -27.35
C GLN A 50 -42.75 31.20 -27.88
N MET A 51 -42.97 31.09 -29.20
CA MET A 51 -43.28 29.82 -29.87
C MET A 51 -42.05 29.05 -30.35
N VAL A 52 -40.85 29.63 -30.22
CA VAL A 52 -39.61 29.03 -30.72
C VAL A 52 -38.48 29.13 -29.69
N LYS A 53 -37.65 28.09 -29.63
CA LYS A 53 -36.44 28.03 -28.82
C LYS A 53 -35.24 27.83 -29.75
N ALA A 54 -34.16 28.57 -29.53
CA ALA A 54 -32.92 28.33 -30.23
C ALA A 54 -32.37 26.95 -29.84
N ALA A 55 -32.13 26.09 -30.83
CA ALA A 55 -31.49 24.79 -30.66
C ALA A 55 -30.12 24.82 -31.34
N PRO A 56 -29.05 24.32 -30.70
CA PRO A 56 -27.76 24.20 -31.34
C PRO A 56 -27.84 23.19 -32.51
N PRO A 57 -27.04 23.37 -33.58
CA PRO A 57 -26.89 22.37 -34.64
C PRO A 57 -26.45 21.01 -34.08
N ALA A 58 -26.88 19.92 -34.70
CA ALA A 58 -26.60 18.56 -34.25
C ALA A 58 -25.10 18.25 -34.18
N GLU A 59 -24.34 18.86 -35.10
CA GLU A 59 -22.88 18.77 -35.20
C GLU A 59 -22.17 19.39 -33.99
N VAL A 60 -22.82 20.31 -33.29
CA VAL A 60 -22.31 20.96 -32.08
C VAL A 60 -22.85 20.29 -30.82
N SER A 61 -24.08 19.78 -30.85
CA SER A 61 -24.70 19.18 -29.66
C SER A 61 -24.20 17.77 -29.36
N ASP A 62 -23.85 16.97 -30.38
CA ASP A 62 -23.28 15.64 -30.17
C ASP A 62 -22.30 15.23 -31.29
N PRO A 63 -21.09 15.83 -31.34
CA PRO A 63 -20.10 15.55 -32.37
C PRO A 63 -19.55 14.12 -32.29
N VAL A 64 -19.52 13.51 -31.10
CA VAL A 64 -18.90 12.19 -30.88
C VAL A 64 -19.73 11.08 -31.53
N SER A 65 -21.06 11.14 -31.41
CA SER A 65 -21.96 10.18 -32.07
C SER A 65 -21.89 10.26 -33.60
N LEU A 66 -21.57 11.43 -34.17
CA LEU A 66 -21.36 11.60 -35.61
C LEU A 66 -19.99 11.11 -36.09
N MET A 67 -18.99 11.11 -35.21
CA MET A 67 -17.65 10.59 -35.48
C MET A 67 -17.56 9.07 -35.32
N MET A 68 -18.40 8.49 -34.45
CA MET A 68 -18.48 7.06 -34.20
C MET A 68 -19.69 6.45 -34.92
N ASN A 69 -19.53 6.05 -36.20
CA ASN A 69 -20.56 5.30 -36.91
C ASN A 69 -20.83 3.96 -36.20
N ALA A 70 -22.05 3.79 -35.67
CA ALA A 70 -22.46 2.72 -34.77
C ALA A 70 -22.35 1.26 -35.30
N GLU A 71 -21.90 1.03 -36.53
CA GLU A 71 -21.91 -0.30 -37.15
C GLU A 71 -20.54 -0.84 -37.61
N LYS A 72 -19.45 -0.06 -37.53
CA LYS A 72 -18.12 -0.56 -37.92
C LYS A 72 -17.03 -0.05 -37.00
N ILE A 73 -16.59 -0.95 -36.12
CA ILE A 73 -15.45 -0.78 -35.20
C ILE A 73 -14.12 -0.58 -35.97
N GLU A 74 -14.09 -0.88 -37.27
CA GLU A 74 -12.97 -0.60 -38.17
C GLU A 74 -13.20 0.69 -39.00
N ALA A 75 -12.87 1.79 -38.33
CA ALA A 75 -12.55 3.14 -38.79
C ALA A 75 -12.52 3.42 -40.32
N SER A 76 -13.63 3.89 -40.87
CA SER A 76 -13.57 4.93 -41.90
C SER A 76 -13.80 6.29 -41.20
N PRO A 77 -12.82 7.20 -41.14
CA PRO A 77 -12.98 8.50 -40.50
C PRO A 77 -14.15 9.27 -41.13
N HIS A 78 -14.92 10.00 -40.30
CA HIS A 78 -15.97 10.87 -40.83
C HIS A 78 -15.31 11.87 -41.82
N PRO A 79 -15.84 12.03 -43.04
CA PRO A 79 -15.14 12.71 -44.15
C PRO A 79 -14.77 14.18 -43.85
N VAL A 80 -15.46 14.80 -42.89
CA VAL A 80 -15.24 16.21 -42.51
C VAL A 80 -14.63 16.37 -41.10
N ILE A 81 -14.93 15.46 -40.17
CA ILE A 81 -14.64 15.64 -38.73
C ILE A 81 -13.51 14.70 -38.27
N GLY A 82 -13.27 13.60 -38.98
CA GLY A 82 -12.23 12.63 -38.63
C GLY A 82 -12.61 11.74 -37.45
N LEU A 83 -11.59 11.18 -36.79
CA LEU A 83 -11.73 10.32 -35.60
C LEU A 83 -11.50 11.11 -34.31
N PRO A 84 -12.08 10.69 -33.18
CA PRO A 84 -11.84 11.36 -31.91
C PRO A 84 -10.37 11.24 -31.50
N LEU A 85 -9.69 12.37 -31.30
CA LEU A 85 -8.26 12.42 -30.98
C LEU A 85 -7.90 11.61 -29.72
N PHE A 86 -8.80 11.62 -28.74
CA PHE A 86 -8.61 10.97 -27.44
C PHE A 86 -9.41 9.67 -27.30
N GLN A 87 -9.75 8.99 -28.39
CA GLN A 87 -10.50 7.72 -28.34
C GLN A 87 -9.84 6.62 -27.49
N LYS A 88 -8.51 6.68 -27.31
CA LYS A 88 -7.75 5.75 -26.47
C LYS A 88 -7.55 6.26 -25.03
N LEU A 89 -7.95 7.50 -24.74
CA LEU A 89 -7.78 8.10 -23.42
C LEU A 89 -8.83 7.52 -22.49
N VAL A 90 -8.36 6.86 -21.43
CA VAL A 90 -9.23 6.32 -20.39
C VAL A 90 -9.71 7.47 -19.50
N PRO A 91 -11.02 7.56 -19.18
CA PRO A 91 -11.55 8.61 -18.31
C PRO A 91 -10.85 8.62 -16.94
N PHE A 92 -10.55 9.81 -16.41
CA PHE A 92 -9.90 9.95 -15.10
C PHE A 92 -10.64 9.23 -13.97
N ALA A 93 -11.97 9.20 -14.01
CA ALA A 93 -12.79 8.48 -13.03
C ALA A 93 -12.50 6.96 -12.99
N VAL A 94 -12.12 6.36 -14.13
CA VAL A 94 -11.73 4.94 -14.20
C VAL A 94 -10.36 4.73 -13.56
N HIS A 95 -9.43 5.66 -13.76
CA HIS A 95 -8.14 5.64 -13.05
C HIS A 95 -8.33 5.79 -11.53
N GLN A 96 -9.19 6.70 -11.10
CA GLN A 96 -9.52 6.87 -9.70
C GLN A 96 -10.17 5.61 -9.11
N ALA A 97 -11.10 4.99 -9.84
CA ALA A 97 -11.72 3.73 -9.44
C ALA A 97 -10.68 2.60 -9.31
N ALA A 98 -9.73 2.50 -10.24
CA ALA A 98 -8.64 1.54 -10.17
C ALA A 98 -7.75 1.76 -8.92
N SER A 99 -7.37 3.00 -8.63
CA SER A 99 -6.61 3.33 -7.41
C SER A 99 -7.38 2.96 -6.14
N VAL A 100 -8.67 3.28 -6.06
CA VAL A 100 -9.51 2.93 -4.90
C VAL A 100 -9.59 1.42 -4.71
N TYR A 101 -9.77 0.66 -5.79
CA TYR A 101 -9.76 -0.80 -5.70
C TYR A 101 -8.41 -1.34 -5.25
N MET A 102 -7.31 -0.83 -5.79
CA MET A 102 -5.96 -1.23 -5.38
C MET A 102 -5.75 -1.02 -3.88
N ASP A 103 -6.13 0.15 -3.36
CA ASP A 103 -6.02 0.47 -1.94
C ASP A 103 -6.84 -0.50 -1.07
N ARG A 104 -8.08 -0.81 -1.49
CA ARG A 104 -8.95 -1.75 -0.75
C ARG A 104 -8.42 -3.18 -0.80
N LYS A 105 -7.95 -3.64 -1.96
CA LYS A 105 -7.32 -4.95 -2.13
C LYS A 105 -6.06 -5.05 -1.26
N GLU A 106 -5.20 -4.03 -1.30
CA GLU A 106 -3.98 -4.01 -0.48
C GLU A 106 -4.34 -4.05 1.00
N ARG A 107 -5.32 -3.27 1.44
CA ARG A 107 -5.81 -3.29 2.81
C ARG A 107 -6.32 -4.67 3.22
N LEU A 108 -7.21 -5.28 2.44
CA LEU A 108 -7.78 -6.59 2.71
C LEU A 108 -6.68 -7.66 2.78
N VAL A 109 -5.77 -7.68 1.81
CA VAL A 109 -4.67 -8.65 1.77
C VAL A 109 -3.71 -8.46 2.95
N LYS A 110 -3.36 -7.22 3.27
CA LYS A 110 -2.37 -6.91 4.30
C LYS A 110 -2.94 -7.06 5.72
N GLU A 111 -4.09 -6.44 5.99
CA GLU A 111 -4.70 -6.40 7.32
C GLU A 111 -5.46 -7.69 7.62
N ASP A 112 -6.42 -8.07 6.77
CA ASP A 112 -7.36 -9.15 7.10
C ASP A 112 -6.74 -10.55 6.93
N ILE A 113 -5.75 -10.69 6.05
CA ILE A 113 -5.13 -11.99 5.74
C ILE A 113 -3.71 -12.09 6.29
N ILE A 114 -2.76 -11.30 5.77
CA ILE A 114 -1.33 -11.46 6.09
C ILE A 114 -1.06 -11.14 7.56
N SER A 115 -1.50 -9.99 8.06
CA SER A 115 -1.27 -9.58 9.45
C SER A 115 -1.87 -10.58 10.44
N LYS A 116 -3.08 -11.09 10.17
CA LYS A 116 -3.74 -12.09 11.02
C LYS A 116 -2.97 -13.42 11.05
N LEU A 117 -2.45 -13.88 9.91
CA LEU A 117 -1.61 -15.09 9.85
C LEU A 117 -0.27 -14.92 10.58
N GLU A 118 0.35 -13.74 10.47
CA GLU A 118 1.58 -13.39 11.18
C GLU A 118 1.34 -13.30 12.69
N GLU A 119 0.23 -12.69 13.12
CA GLU A 119 -0.20 -12.63 14.52
C GLU A 119 -0.39 -14.03 15.10
N LEU A 120 -1.14 -14.90 14.42
CA LEU A 120 -1.33 -16.29 14.85
C LEU A 120 0.01 -17.02 15.02
N THR A 121 0.94 -16.81 14.10
CA THR A 121 2.29 -17.38 14.16
C THR A 121 3.07 -16.83 15.37
N GLY A 122 2.97 -15.52 15.62
CA GLY A 122 3.56 -14.86 16.79
C GLY A 122 3.00 -15.40 18.11
N VAL A 123 1.67 -15.55 18.22
CA VAL A 123 1.00 -16.12 19.40
C VAL A 123 1.54 -17.52 19.66
N TYR A 124 1.61 -18.40 18.66
CA TYR A 124 2.13 -19.75 18.84
C TYR A 124 3.59 -19.75 19.32
N HIS A 125 4.47 -18.97 18.69
CA HIS A 125 5.86 -18.87 19.14
C HIS A 125 5.97 -18.37 20.57
N SER A 126 5.13 -17.41 20.98
CA SER A 126 5.09 -16.93 22.36
C SER A 126 4.61 -18.00 23.34
N SER A 127 3.59 -18.78 22.98
CA SER A 127 3.07 -19.89 23.79
C SER A 127 4.12 -20.98 23.97
N ILE A 128 4.78 -21.42 22.89
CA ILE A 128 5.88 -22.40 22.99
C ILE A 128 7.01 -21.89 23.89
N ALA A 129 7.41 -20.62 23.70
CA ALA A 129 8.52 -20.04 24.43
C ALA A 129 8.19 -19.93 25.93
N SER A 130 6.98 -19.49 26.28
CA SER A 130 6.53 -19.41 27.68
C SER A 130 6.44 -20.78 28.37
N LEU A 131 6.10 -21.83 27.61
CA LEU A 131 6.07 -23.21 28.07
C LEU A 131 7.43 -23.92 28.01
N ASN A 132 8.46 -23.28 27.42
CA ASN A 132 9.79 -23.84 27.20
C ASN A 132 9.81 -25.24 26.56
N LEU A 133 8.81 -25.55 25.75
CA LEU A 133 8.65 -26.87 25.12
C LEU A 133 9.84 -27.32 24.26
N PRO A 134 10.56 -26.45 23.53
CA PRO A 134 11.71 -26.89 22.73
C PRO A 134 12.80 -27.49 23.60
N ALA A 135 13.00 -26.93 24.80
CA ALA A 135 13.96 -27.44 25.77
C ALA A 135 13.46 -28.74 26.42
N LEU A 136 12.18 -28.79 26.80
CA LEU A 136 11.53 -29.97 27.37
C LEU A 136 11.58 -31.19 26.43
N LEU A 137 11.31 -30.97 25.14
CA LEU A 137 11.36 -32.03 24.13
C LEU A 137 12.80 -32.49 23.86
N ALA A 138 13.79 -31.58 23.99
CA ALA A 138 15.20 -31.92 23.82
C ALA A 138 15.76 -32.75 25.00
N THR A 139 15.32 -32.48 26.23
CA THR A 139 15.77 -33.23 27.43
C THR A 139 15.17 -34.63 27.50
N ALA A 140 13.93 -34.80 27.02
CA ALA A 140 13.24 -36.10 27.00
C ALA A 140 13.87 -37.13 26.06
N GLU A 141 14.58 -36.69 25.01
CA GLU A 141 15.16 -37.60 24.01
C GLU A 141 16.48 -38.23 24.46
N ASN A 142 17.22 -37.64 25.42
CA ASN A 142 18.55 -38.13 25.81
C ASN A 142 18.82 -37.90 27.32
N THR A 143 18.66 -38.95 28.13
CA THR A 143 19.05 -38.94 29.56
C THR A 143 20.57 -38.99 29.76
N THR A 144 21.34 -39.23 28.70
CA THR A 144 22.81 -39.26 28.70
C THR A 144 23.36 -38.51 27.47
N GLY A 145 24.22 -37.52 27.70
CA GLY A 145 24.85 -36.71 26.63
C GLY A 145 24.08 -35.45 26.19
N LEU A 146 24.67 -34.67 25.27
CA LEU A 146 24.02 -33.51 24.64
C LEU A 146 22.85 -33.95 23.74
N PRO A 147 21.68 -33.27 23.79
CA PRO A 147 20.59 -33.57 22.87
C PRO A 147 21.00 -33.37 21.39
N ASP A 148 20.58 -34.30 20.52
CA ASP A 148 20.82 -34.21 19.07
C ASP A 148 20.30 -32.91 18.44
N SER A 149 19.20 -32.37 18.97
CA SER A 149 18.66 -31.07 18.55
C SER A 149 19.64 -29.93 18.80
N ILE A 150 20.26 -29.88 19.98
CA ILE A 150 21.27 -28.87 20.35
C ILE A 150 22.53 -29.07 19.51
N LEU A 151 22.95 -30.32 19.26
CA LEU A 151 24.10 -30.60 18.39
C LEU A 151 23.87 -30.10 16.96
N ARG A 152 22.67 -30.31 16.40
CA ARG A 152 22.29 -29.78 15.08
C ARG A 152 22.24 -28.26 15.07
N GLN A 153 21.67 -27.64 16.11
CA GLN A 153 21.62 -26.17 16.26
C GLN A 153 23.02 -25.57 16.36
N ALA A 154 23.89 -26.16 17.18
CA ALA A 154 25.30 -25.77 17.32
C ALA A 154 26.06 -25.92 16.01
N ALA A 155 25.86 -27.02 15.27
CA ALA A 155 26.44 -27.20 13.94
C ALA A 155 25.98 -26.13 12.94
N GLU A 156 24.69 -25.76 12.95
CA GLU A 156 24.17 -24.69 12.10
C GLU A 156 24.80 -23.33 12.46
N VAL A 157 24.85 -22.97 13.74
CA VAL A 157 25.48 -21.72 14.22
C VAL A 157 26.97 -21.68 13.88
N ARG A 158 27.69 -22.80 14.05
CA ARG A 158 29.11 -22.93 13.70
C ARG A 158 29.33 -22.78 12.20
N SER A 159 28.51 -23.44 11.38
CA SER A 159 28.56 -23.29 9.91
C SER A 159 28.21 -21.87 9.46
N GLY A 160 27.38 -21.18 10.23
CA GLY A 160 26.98 -19.80 10.01
C GLY A 160 27.92 -18.75 10.59
N GLY A 161 29.12 -19.12 11.06
CA GLY A 161 30.15 -18.20 11.52
C GLY A 161 29.92 -17.59 12.90
N GLY A 162 29.01 -18.13 13.71
CA GLY A 162 28.81 -17.73 15.10
C GLY A 162 28.40 -16.26 15.29
N SER A 163 28.72 -15.70 16.46
CA SER A 163 28.44 -14.28 16.73
C SER A 163 29.27 -13.36 15.82
N GLN A 164 30.52 -13.72 15.50
CA GLN A 164 31.42 -12.91 14.66
C GLN A 164 30.79 -12.57 13.31
N SER A 165 30.18 -13.55 12.63
CA SER A 165 29.49 -13.28 11.37
C SER A 165 28.33 -12.28 11.53
N LEU A 166 27.65 -12.26 12.68
CA LEU A 166 26.61 -11.26 12.95
C LEU A 166 27.20 -9.85 13.14
N TYR A 167 28.37 -9.73 13.80
CA TYR A 167 29.10 -8.46 13.90
C TYR A 167 29.55 -7.97 12.51
N ASP A 168 30.04 -8.86 11.66
CA ASP A 168 30.47 -8.51 10.30
C ASP A 168 29.29 -8.01 9.45
N ILE A 169 28.12 -8.65 9.57
CA ILE A 169 26.89 -8.18 8.90
C ILE A 169 26.44 -6.83 9.48
N TRP A 170 26.49 -6.66 10.80
CA TRP A 170 26.18 -5.39 11.44
C TRP A 170 27.09 -4.25 10.94
N GLU A 171 28.38 -4.51 10.74
CA GLU A 171 29.32 -3.51 10.22
C GLU A 171 28.95 -3.10 8.79
N GLN A 172 28.53 -4.06 7.97
CA GLN A 172 28.00 -3.79 6.63
C GLN A 172 26.72 -2.95 6.69
N VAL A 173 25.81 -3.21 7.64
CA VAL A 173 24.60 -2.39 7.87
C VAL A 173 24.98 -0.96 8.22
N GLN A 174 25.93 -0.76 9.14
CA GLN A 174 26.40 0.59 9.49
C GLN A 174 27.01 1.32 8.30
N LYS A 175 27.87 0.64 7.53
CA LYS A 175 28.46 1.22 6.32
C LYS A 175 27.40 1.62 5.30
N ALA A 176 26.36 0.80 5.12
CA ALA A 176 25.24 1.12 4.24
C ALA A 176 24.41 2.31 4.76
N SER A 177 24.20 2.40 6.08
CA SER A 177 23.55 3.53 6.73
C SER A 177 24.32 4.84 6.54
N SER A 178 25.64 4.83 6.77
CA SER A 178 26.52 5.98 6.54
C SER A 178 26.50 6.44 5.09
N ARG A 179 26.60 5.51 4.14
CA ARG A 179 26.51 5.83 2.70
C ARG A 179 25.18 6.51 2.34
N ASN A 180 24.06 6.05 2.90
CA ASN A 180 22.78 6.70 2.69
C ASN A 180 22.73 8.10 3.30
N GLY A 181 23.34 8.30 4.47
CA GLY A 181 23.53 9.61 5.07
C GLY A 181 24.33 10.55 4.15
N GLU A 182 25.45 10.09 3.60
CA GLU A 182 26.30 10.86 2.68
C GLU A 182 25.56 11.28 1.40
N ILE A 183 24.81 10.37 0.77
CA ILE A 183 24.02 10.69 -0.44
C ILE A 183 22.96 11.75 -0.14
N LEU A 184 22.31 11.65 1.03
CA LEU A 184 21.28 12.61 1.43
C LEU A 184 21.89 13.98 1.77
N GLU A 185 23.05 14.01 2.42
CA GLU A 185 23.79 15.23 2.71
C GLU A 185 24.26 15.91 1.42
N GLU A 186 24.76 15.15 0.44
CA GLU A 186 25.09 15.66 -0.89
C GLU A 186 23.89 16.33 -1.56
N ALA A 187 22.70 15.72 -1.47
CA ALA A 187 21.48 16.29 -2.04
C ALA A 187 21.09 17.63 -1.38
N PHE A 188 21.27 17.77 -0.06
CA PHE A 188 21.03 19.04 0.64
C PHE A 188 22.09 20.09 0.28
N ASN A 189 23.36 19.72 0.26
CA ASN A 189 24.45 20.63 -0.09
C ASN A 189 24.24 21.25 -1.48
N VAL A 190 23.81 20.45 -2.47
CA VAL A 190 23.51 20.95 -3.82
C VAL A 190 22.36 21.97 -3.84
N LEU A 191 21.36 21.80 -2.96
CA LEU A 191 20.26 22.76 -2.84
C LEU A 191 20.70 24.04 -2.12
N ASP A 192 21.52 23.91 -1.08
CA ASP A 192 22.07 25.04 -0.31
C ASP A 192 23.01 25.88 -1.17
N GLU A 193 23.89 25.26 -1.97
CA GLU A 193 24.75 25.95 -2.94
C GLU A 193 23.94 26.73 -3.99
N GLU A 194 22.83 26.17 -4.50
CA GLU A 194 21.95 26.88 -5.43
C GLU A 194 21.26 28.06 -4.76
N HIS A 195 20.84 27.91 -3.50
CA HIS A 195 20.24 29.00 -2.74
C HIS A 195 21.22 30.14 -2.48
N GLU A 196 22.44 29.82 -2.04
CA GLU A 196 23.50 30.81 -1.81
C GLU A 196 23.87 31.58 -3.10
N THR A 197 23.92 30.87 -4.23
CA THR A 197 24.19 31.48 -5.52
C THR A 197 23.05 32.38 -5.99
N ASP A 198 21.77 31.98 -5.81
CA ASP A 198 20.61 32.83 -6.14
C ASP A 198 20.60 34.12 -5.29
N GLU A 199 20.85 34.03 -3.98
CA GLU A 199 20.92 35.19 -3.08
C GLU A 199 22.07 36.15 -3.45
N ALA A 200 23.24 35.60 -3.77
CA ALA A 200 24.38 36.39 -4.21
C ALA A 200 24.11 37.12 -5.52
N LEU A 201 23.46 36.47 -6.49
CA LEU A 201 23.13 37.08 -7.79
C LEU A 201 21.98 38.08 -7.69
N ARG A 202 20.97 37.80 -6.87
CA ARG A 202 19.89 38.73 -6.56
C ARG A 202 20.40 40.02 -5.94
N THR A 203 21.36 39.92 -5.02
CA THR A 203 22.02 41.08 -4.41
C THR A 203 22.78 41.91 -5.44
N LYS A 204 23.45 41.27 -6.41
CA LYS A 204 24.22 41.93 -7.46
C LYS A 204 23.36 42.56 -8.57
N PHE A 205 22.33 41.84 -9.04
CA PHE A 205 21.57 42.17 -10.24
C PHE A 205 20.16 42.70 -9.97
N SER A 206 19.72 42.79 -8.71
CA SER A 206 18.51 43.43 -8.16
C SER A 206 17.33 43.71 -9.12
N LYS A 207 17.44 44.66 -10.08
CA LYS A 207 16.36 45.03 -11.01
C LYS A 207 16.17 44.08 -12.21
N ASP A 208 17.25 43.40 -12.61
CA ASP A 208 17.29 42.48 -13.75
C ASP A 208 17.09 41.02 -13.30
N TRP A 209 17.24 40.75 -12.00
CA TRP A 209 17.00 39.44 -11.39
C TRP A 209 15.53 39.21 -11.04
N ARG A 210 14.71 38.82 -12.03
CA ARG A 210 13.24 38.71 -11.90
C ARG A 210 12.69 37.30 -11.69
N ARG A 211 13.51 36.37 -11.19
CA ARG A 211 13.10 34.98 -10.95
C ARG A 211 12.57 34.76 -9.52
N PRO A 212 11.69 33.77 -9.30
CA PRO A 212 11.26 33.40 -7.96
C PRO A 212 12.43 32.92 -7.09
N GLU A 213 12.30 33.12 -5.78
CA GLU A 213 13.30 32.72 -4.78
C GLU A 213 13.46 31.21 -4.75
N SER A 214 14.72 30.78 -4.64
CA SER A 214 15.07 29.37 -4.56
C SER A 214 14.32 28.67 -3.44
N GLN A 215 14.17 29.29 -2.26
CA GLN A 215 13.46 28.69 -1.12
C GLN A 215 12.00 28.35 -1.42
N LEU A 216 11.31 29.14 -2.24
CA LEU A 216 9.92 28.86 -2.62
C LEU A 216 9.82 27.69 -3.60
N LEU A 217 10.79 27.55 -4.50
CA LEU A 217 10.79 26.50 -5.51
C LEU A 217 11.37 25.17 -5.01
N THR A 218 12.33 25.22 -4.08
CA THR A 218 12.94 24.02 -3.47
C THR A 218 12.12 23.45 -2.31
N GLN A 219 11.05 24.13 -1.86
CA GLN A 219 10.25 23.71 -0.71
C GLN A 219 9.80 22.23 -0.79
N GLN A 220 9.37 21.77 -1.96
CA GLN A 220 8.96 20.37 -2.15
C GLN A 220 10.14 19.39 -2.07
N LEU A 221 11.28 19.75 -2.66
CA LEU A 221 12.51 18.94 -2.60
C LEU A 221 13.04 18.86 -1.16
N THR A 222 13.07 19.98 -0.45
CA THR A 222 13.47 20.03 0.96
C THR A 222 12.54 19.20 1.84
N ALA A 223 11.21 19.29 1.62
CA ALA A 223 10.25 18.47 2.36
C ALA A 223 10.44 16.96 2.09
N GLN A 224 10.72 16.58 0.84
CA GLN A 224 11.04 15.20 0.48
C GLN A 224 12.34 14.73 1.14
N GLY A 225 13.40 15.54 1.10
CA GLY A 225 14.68 15.27 1.77
C GLY A 225 14.51 15.09 3.28
N GLN A 226 13.70 15.92 3.93
CA GLN A 226 13.39 15.79 5.37
C GLN A 226 12.66 14.48 5.67
N LYS A 227 11.75 14.04 4.79
CA LYS A 227 11.09 12.73 4.93
C LYS A 227 12.11 11.59 4.86
N HIS A 228 13.05 11.63 3.91
CA HIS A 228 14.15 10.66 3.84
C HIS A 228 15.01 10.66 5.10
N ARG A 229 15.36 11.85 5.62
CA ARG A 229 16.11 12.01 6.87
C ARG A 229 15.39 11.35 8.05
N GLN A 230 14.09 11.59 8.18
CA GLN A 230 13.28 11.00 9.25
C GLN A 230 13.22 9.46 9.15
N THR A 231 13.08 8.93 7.93
CA THR A 231 13.12 7.49 7.67
C THR A 231 14.48 6.89 8.06
N LEU A 232 15.59 7.53 7.70
CA LEU A 232 16.95 7.10 8.06
C LEU A 232 17.15 7.08 9.59
N LEU A 233 16.73 8.14 10.29
CA LEU A 233 16.82 8.22 11.76
C LEU A 233 15.99 7.13 12.45
N SER A 234 14.81 6.81 11.91
CA SER A 234 13.98 5.72 12.44
C SER A 234 14.65 4.36 12.25
N ALA A 235 15.29 4.13 11.09
CA ALA A 235 16.02 2.90 10.81
C ALA A 235 17.23 2.75 11.75
N GLN A 236 18.01 3.82 11.97
CA GLN A 236 19.14 3.81 12.90
C GLN A 236 18.73 3.47 14.34
N LYS A 237 17.55 3.92 14.79
CA LYS A 237 17.01 3.52 16.10
C LYS A 237 16.68 2.03 16.15
N ALA A 238 16.13 1.47 15.08
CA ALA A 238 15.85 0.03 14.97
C ALA A 238 17.15 -0.79 14.98
N ASP A 239 18.19 -0.32 14.27
CA ASP A 239 19.51 -0.97 14.24
C ASP A 239 20.12 -1.06 15.63
N LEU A 240 19.96 -0.01 16.46
CA LEU A 240 20.44 -0.01 17.84
C LEU A 240 19.76 -1.09 18.70
N ILE A 241 18.47 -1.36 18.47
CA ILE A 241 17.75 -2.44 19.16
C ILE A 241 18.34 -3.80 18.78
N VAL A 242 18.62 -4.01 17.49
CA VAL A 242 19.25 -5.25 17.00
C VAL A 242 20.68 -5.39 17.55
N ARG A 243 21.44 -4.29 17.61
CA ARG A 243 22.77 -4.22 18.21
C ARG A 243 22.76 -4.64 19.68
N ASN A 244 21.86 -4.07 20.49
CA ASN A 244 21.74 -4.41 21.90
C ASN A 244 21.37 -5.89 22.11
N LYS A 245 20.51 -6.45 21.25
CA LYS A 245 20.20 -7.88 21.26
C LYS A 245 21.43 -8.74 20.93
N LEU A 246 22.23 -8.34 19.93
CA LEU A 246 23.48 -9.02 19.58
C LEU A 246 24.43 -9.04 20.78
N ASP A 247 24.67 -7.89 21.41
CA ASP A 247 25.62 -7.78 22.53
C ASP A 247 25.18 -8.60 23.75
N THR A 248 23.87 -8.67 24.01
CA THR A 248 23.31 -9.46 25.12
C THR A 248 23.49 -10.96 24.92
N TRP A 249 23.34 -11.44 23.68
CA TRP A 249 23.32 -12.87 23.38
C TRP A 249 24.63 -13.41 22.80
N ALA A 250 25.56 -12.55 22.39
CA ALA A 250 26.83 -12.93 21.74
C ALA A 250 27.58 -14.02 22.52
N ASN A 251 27.81 -13.81 23.82
CA ASN A 251 28.53 -14.77 24.64
C ASN A 251 27.86 -16.16 24.67
N ILE A 252 26.53 -16.22 24.70
CA ILE A 252 25.79 -17.50 24.76
C ILE A 252 25.75 -18.15 23.36
N ILE A 253 25.68 -17.35 22.30
CA ILE A 253 25.82 -17.81 20.92
C ILE A 253 27.21 -18.41 20.70
N ASP A 254 28.26 -17.82 21.27
CA ASP A 254 29.63 -18.33 21.15
C ASP A 254 29.81 -19.67 21.87
N VAL A 255 29.08 -19.92 22.96
CA VAL A 255 29.04 -21.25 23.58
C VAL A 255 28.55 -22.30 22.58
N LEU A 256 27.56 -22.00 21.74
CA LEU A 256 27.09 -22.91 20.68
C LEU A 256 28.12 -23.15 19.57
N THR A 257 29.16 -22.31 19.46
CA THR A 257 30.23 -22.48 18.47
C THR A 257 31.34 -23.42 18.94
N LEU A 258 31.43 -23.66 20.25
CA LEU A 258 32.43 -24.54 20.88
C LEU A 258 32.38 -25.96 20.33
N THR A 259 33.47 -26.72 20.49
CA THR A 259 33.52 -28.13 20.08
C THR A 259 32.50 -28.98 20.85
N LYS A 260 32.17 -30.17 20.34
CA LYS A 260 31.17 -31.05 20.98
C LYS A 260 31.52 -31.31 22.44
N GLU A 261 32.79 -31.61 22.72
CA GLU A 261 33.30 -31.96 24.05
C GLU A 261 33.25 -30.76 25.01
N GLU A 262 33.64 -29.57 24.55
CA GLU A 262 33.58 -28.34 25.34
C GLU A 262 32.13 -27.90 25.62
N LEU A 263 31.24 -28.06 24.64
CA LEU A 263 29.82 -27.79 24.81
C LEU A 263 29.19 -28.76 25.82
N GLU A 264 29.58 -30.04 25.79
CA GLU A 264 29.15 -31.06 26.76
C GLU A 264 29.60 -30.69 28.18
N ASN A 265 30.86 -30.26 28.33
CA ASN A 265 31.44 -29.81 29.60
C ASN A 265 30.83 -28.50 30.13
N SER A 266 30.26 -27.66 29.25
CA SER A 266 29.59 -26.42 29.65
C SER A 266 28.22 -26.64 30.32
N ILE A 267 27.66 -27.85 30.21
CA ILE A 267 26.35 -28.19 30.73
C ILE A 267 26.52 -29.04 32.00
N PRO A 268 25.87 -28.67 33.13
CA PRO A 268 25.89 -29.49 34.34
C PRO A 268 25.44 -30.94 34.05
N SER A 269 26.23 -31.91 34.51
CA SER A 269 25.85 -33.32 34.47
C SER A 269 24.61 -33.54 35.34
N SER A 270 23.65 -34.32 34.83
CA SER A 270 22.60 -34.89 35.66
C SER A 270 23.27 -35.86 36.64
N ASP A 271 23.16 -35.60 37.94
CA ASP A 271 23.56 -36.60 38.93
C ASP A 271 22.53 -37.72 38.84
N GLY A 272 22.98 -38.89 38.38
CA GLY A 272 22.14 -40.00 37.98
C GLY A 272 21.34 -40.55 39.16
N GLY A 273 20.14 -40.01 39.36
CA GLY A 273 19.07 -40.70 40.05
C GLY A 273 18.62 -41.87 39.17
N ASN A 274 18.77 -43.08 39.67
CA ASN A 274 18.35 -44.33 39.04
C ASN A 274 16.85 -44.29 38.72
N ASP A 275 16.49 -43.84 37.52
CA ASP A 275 15.10 -43.79 37.06
C ASP A 275 14.61 -45.22 36.78
N ASN A 276 13.74 -45.69 37.68
CA ASN A 276 13.04 -46.96 37.57
C ASN A 276 12.16 -46.97 36.31
N GLU A 277 12.21 -48.08 35.58
CA GLU A 277 11.55 -48.38 34.29
C GLU A 277 10.00 -48.38 34.28
N ASN A 278 9.31 -47.68 35.21
CA ASN A 278 7.86 -47.78 35.39
C ASN A 278 7.03 -46.51 35.07
N ASP A 279 7.58 -45.47 34.45
CA ASP A 279 6.79 -44.27 34.10
C ASP A 279 6.28 -44.25 32.64
N THR A 280 5.53 -45.29 32.26
CA THR A 280 4.85 -45.37 30.95
C THR A 280 3.87 -44.21 30.69
N ASN A 281 3.36 -43.55 31.74
CA ASN A 281 2.37 -42.48 31.63
C ASN A 281 2.98 -41.07 31.50
N GLY A 282 4.16 -40.81 32.07
CA GLY A 282 4.94 -39.58 31.82
C GLY A 282 5.41 -39.49 30.37
N GLN A 283 5.81 -40.63 29.79
CA GLN A 283 6.23 -40.72 28.40
C GLN A 283 5.07 -40.50 27.41
N ASP A 284 3.85 -40.92 27.74
CA ASP A 284 2.65 -40.67 26.92
C ASP A 284 2.30 -39.17 26.83
N SER A 285 2.43 -38.43 27.95
CA SER A 285 2.23 -36.98 27.96
C SER A 285 3.29 -36.23 27.13
N LEU A 286 4.55 -36.64 27.18
CA LEU A 286 5.62 -36.08 26.33
C LEU A 286 5.42 -36.38 24.84
N LEU A 287 5.04 -37.62 24.50
CA LEU A 287 4.73 -38.00 23.12
C LEU A 287 3.54 -37.19 22.57
N ARG A 288 2.53 -36.92 23.41
CA ARG A 288 1.40 -36.06 23.05
C ARG A 288 1.84 -34.62 22.79
N ILE A 289 2.69 -34.03 23.65
CA ILE A 289 3.27 -32.69 23.44
C ILE A 289 4.06 -32.64 22.12
N LYS A 290 4.87 -33.69 21.84
CA LYS A 290 5.67 -33.77 20.61
C LYS A 290 4.79 -33.77 19.36
N ARG A 291 3.72 -34.59 19.33
CA ARG A 291 2.76 -34.62 18.22
C ARG A 291 2.10 -33.26 17.99
N LEU A 292 1.57 -32.64 19.05
CA LEU A 292 0.92 -31.33 18.96
C LEU A 292 1.88 -30.23 18.48
N THR A 293 3.16 -30.32 18.85
CA THR A 293 4.19 -29.39 18.38
C THR A 293 4.49 -29.59 16.91
N GLU A 294 4.56 -30.83 16.42
CA GLU A 294 4.77 -31.13 15.01
C GLU A 294 3.58 -30.71 14.13
N ASP A 295 2.35 -30.98 14.58
CA ASP A 295 1.12 -30.54 13.90
C ASP A 295 1.12 -29.02 13.72
N MET A 296 1.59 -28.27 14.73
CA MET A 296 1.66 -26.82 14.64
C MET A 296 2.83 -26.30 13.80
N ASN A 297 3.99 -26.99 13.81
CA ASN A 297 5.06 -26.71 12.86
C ASN A 297 4.60 -26.89 11.41
N GLN A 298 3.76 -27.90 11.14
CA GLN A 298 3.12 -28.08 9.84
C GLN A 298 2.18 -26.91 9.51
N ASN A 299 1.34 -26.46 10.47
CA ASN A 299 0.49 -25.29 10.27
C ASN A 299 1.29 -24.03 9.94
N ILE A 300 2.43 -23.77 10.59
CA ILE A 300 3.31 -22.62 10.22
C ILE A 300 3.74 -22.70 8.76
N ARG A 301 4.11 -23.89 8.27
CA ARG A 301 4.49 -24.07 6.85
C ARG A 301 3.31 -23.77 5.93
N LEU A 302 2.12 -24.31 6.25
CA LEU A 302 0.91 -24.05 5.49
C LEU A 302 0.56 -22.55 5.44
N ARG A 303 0.74 -21.81 6.55
CA ARG A 303 0.54 -20.36 6.59
C ARG A 303 1.50 -19.61 5.68
N LYS A 304 2.78 -20.02 5.67
CA LYS A 304 3.77 -19.42 4.77
C LYS A 304 3.39 -19.64 3.30
N ASP A 305 2.91 -20.82 2.96
CA ASP A 305 2.42 -21.14 1.63
C ASP A 305 1.15 -20.34 1.28
N LEU A 306 0.23 -20.19 2.23
CA LEU A 306 -0.98 -19.38 2.08
C LEU A 306 -0.64 -17.91 1.81
N ILE A 307 0.29 -17.32 2.58
CA ILE A 307 0.78 -15.94 2.36
C ILE A 307 1.36 -15.80 0.95
N ASN A 308 2.13 -16.78 0.49
CA ASN A 308 2.70 -16.75 -0.86
C ASN A 308 1.62 -16.85 -1.95
N GLN A 309 0.59 -17.68 -1.73
CA GLN A 309 -0.55 -17.81 -2.66
C GLN A 309 -1.35 -16.51 -2.74
N VAL A 310 -1.65 -15.88 -1.59
CA VAL A 310 -2.38 -14.60 -1.52
C VAL A 310 -1.59 -13.49 -2.22
N LYS A 311 -0.27 -13.40 -1.99
CA LYS A 311 0.59 -12.43 -2.69
C LYS A 311 0.59 -12.64 -4.19
N LYS A 312 0.67 -13.89 -4.66
CA LYS A 312 0.58 -14.22 -6.09
C LYS A 312 -0.77 -13.85 -6.67
N ALA A 313 -1.86 -14.17 -5.99
CA ALA A 313 -3.22 -13.83 -6.40
C ALA A 313 -3.41 -12.30 -6.48
N SER A 314 -2.95 -11.56 -5.46
CA SER A 314 -3.00 -10.08 -5.43
C SER A 314 -2.22 -9.43 -6.58
N ASN A 315 -1.04 -9.95 -6.90
CA ASN A 315 -0.21 -9.44 -7.99
C ASN A 315 -0.78 -9.74 -9.38
N ALA A 316 -1.52 -10.84 -9.52
CA ALA A 316 -2.16 -11.22 -10.78
C ALA A 316 -3.56 -10.61 -10.96
N ASP A 317 -4.13 -10.01 -9.93
CA ASP A 317 -5.49 -9.45 -9.94
C ASP A 317 -5.51 -8.04 -10.55
N ASP A 318 -5.69 -8.00 -11.87
CA ASP A 318 -5.93 -6.80 -12.68
C ASP A 318 -7.42 -6.68 -13.07
N ILE A 319 -8.10 -5.69 -12.50
CA ILE A 319 -9.50 -5.39 -12.78
C ILE A 319 -9.69 -4.32 -13.85
N SER A 320 -8.61 -3.80 -14.45
CA SER A 320 -8.69 -2.75 -15.48
C SER A 320 -9.65 -3.12 -16.63
N PRO A 321 -9.68 -4.36 -17.15
CA PRO A 321 -10.63 -4.77 -18.18
C PRO A 321 -12.10 -4.67 -17.71
N ALA A 322 -12.37 -5.06 -16.45
CA ALA A 322 -13.70 -5.02 -15.87
C ALA A 322 -14.17 -3.57 -15.63
N LEU A 323 -13.27 -2.70 -15.17
CA LEU A 323 -13.54 -1.27 -15.01
C LEU A 323 -13.84 -0.60 -16.35
N LEU A 324 -13.07 -0.92 -17.39
CA LEU A 324 -13.30 -0.39 -18.75
C LEU A 324 -14.64 -0.85 -19.31
N LYS A 325 -14.99 -2.13 -19.12
CA LYS A 325 -16.29 -2.67 -19.52
C LYS A 325 -17.44 -1.93 -18.81
N LYS A 326 -17.34 -1.75 -17.49
CA LYS A 326 -18.35 -1.02 -16.72
C LYS A 326 -18.45 0.46 -17.11
N ALA A 327 -17.32 1.11 -17.39
CA ALA A 327 -17.28 2.47 -17.90
C ALA A 327 -17.93 2.59 -19.29
N ALA A 328 -17.69 1.62 -20.17
CA ALA A 328 -18.34 1.54 -21.48
C ALA A 328 -19.86 1.37 -21.35
N GLU A 329 -20.33 0.53 -20.43
CA GLU A 329 -21.77 0.37 -20.14
C GLU A 329 -22.42 1.67 -19.62
N LEU A 330 -21.73 2.41 -18.76
CA LEU A 330 -22.20 3.69 -18.21
C LEU A 330 -22.26 4.80 -19.27
N THR A 331 -21.33 4.78 -20.24
CA THR A 331 -21.24 5.77 -21.32
C THR A 331 -22.02 5.38 -22.58
N ALA A 332 -22.48 4.13 -22.69
CA ALA A 332 -23.20 3.60 -23.85
C ALA A 332 -24.50 4.37 -24.19
N LYS A 333 -25.17 4.95 -23.17
CA LYS A 333 -26.44 5.69 -23.37
C LYS A 333 -26.24 7.18 -23.62
N SER A 334 -25.13 7.75 -23.15
CA SER A 334 -24.76 9.13 -23.44
C SER A 334 -23.28 9.36 -23.09
N PRO A 335 -22.48 9.94 -23.99
CA PRO A 335 -21.06 10.23 -23.75
C PRO A 335 -20.83 11.37 -22.73
N ILE A 336 -21.90 12.05 -22.28
CA ILE A 336 -21.84 13.20 -21.36
C ILE A 336 -22.08 12.75 -19.90
N VAL A 337 -22.36 11.47 -19.67
CA VAL A 337 -22.59 10.97 -18.31
C VAL A 337 -21.31 11.12 -17.49
N LYS A 338 -21.40 11.88 -16.40
CA LYS A 338 -20.33 12.01 -15.42
C LYS A 338 -20.13 10.65 -14.74
N ILE A 339 -18.98 10.04 -14.99
CA ILE A 339 -18.57 8.80 -14.34
C ILE A 339 -18.06 9.16 -12.93
N GLU A 340 -18.57 8.46 -11.92
CA GLU A 340 -18.18 8.64 -10.52
C GLU A 340 -17.73 7.31 -9.91
N ALA A 341 -16.75 7.35 -9.00
CA ALA A 341 -16.19 6.14 -8.39
C ALA A 341 -17.24 5.27 -7.67
N ALA A 342 -18.30 5.87 -7.12
CA ALA A 342 -19.38 5.15 -6.45
C ALA A 342 -20.15 4.19 -7.38
N GLN A 343 -20.12 4.41 -8.70
CA GLN A 343 -20.79 3.55 -9.69
C GLN A 343 -20.06 2.22 -9.90
N PHE A 344 -18.84 2.08 -9.37
CA PHE A 344 -18.04 0.86 -9.44
C PHE A 344 -18.09 0.04 -8.13
N GLU A 345 -18.84 0.49 -7.12
CA GLU A 345 -18.85 -0.14 -5.80
C GLU A 345 -19.27 -1.62 -5.84
N ASP A 346 -20.34 -1.95 -6.57
CA ASP A 346 -20.79 -3.33 -6.74
C ASP A 346 -19.72 -4.20 -7.44
N LEU A 347 -19.00 -3.62 -8.41
CA LEU A 347 -17.88 -4.31 -9.08
C LEU A 347 -16.75 -4.58 -8.09
N PHE A 348 -16.40 -3.62 -7.25
CA PHE A 348 -15.36 -3.82 -6.23
C PHE A 348 -15.74 -4.94 -5.27
N ILE A 349 -17.00 -4.98 -4.81
CA ILE A 349 -17.49 -6.03 -3.94
C ILE A 349 -17.35 -7.38 -4.63
N GLU A 350 -17.85 -7.53 -5.87
CA GLU A 350 -17.79 -8.78 -6.61
C GLU A 350 -16.36 -9.26 -6.88
N GLU A 351 -15.47 -8.36 -7.30
CA GLU A 351 -14.07 -8.69 -7.59
C GLU A 351 -13.28 -9.05 -6.33
N LEU A 352 -13.57 -8.40 -5.18
CA LEU A 352 -12.91 -8.72 -3.90
C LEU A 352 -13.35 -10.07 -3.31
N ARG A 353 -14.49 -10.64 -3.72
CA ARG A 353 -14.92 -11.98 -3.25
C ARG A 353 -13.96 -13.10 -3.63
N LYS A 354 -13.07 -12.88 -4.60
CA LYS A 354 -11.95 -13.80 -4.90
C LYS A 354 -11.08 -14.10 -3.68
N TYR A 355 -11.06 -13.20 -2.69
CA TYR A 355 -10.29 -13.35 -1.46
C TYR A 355 -11.06 -14.01 -0.31
N ASP A 356 -12.37 -14.21 -0.42
CA ASP A 356 -13.21 -14.79 0.64
C ASP A 356 -12.68 -16.16 1.10
N HIS A 357 -12.24 -17.00 0.16
CA HIS A 357 -11.68 -18.31 0.50
C HIS A 357 -10.41 -18.21 1.36
N PHE A 358 -9.56 -17.21 1.12
CA PHE A 358 -8.38 -16.99 1.95
C PHE A 358 -8.77 -16.57 3.35
N ILE A 359 -9.73 -15.64 3.49
CA ILE A 359 -10.27 -15.20 4.79
C ILE A 359 -10.84 -16.39 5.57
N MET A 360 -11.68 -17.21 4.93
CA MET A 360 -12.23 -18.43 5.55
C MET A 360 -11.12 -19.39 6.00
N THR A 361 -10.05 -19.52 5.22
CA THR A 361 -8.90 -20.37 5.58
C THR A 361 -8.13 -19.81 6.78
N VAL A 362 -8.00 -18.47 6.88
CA VAL A 362 -7.40 -17.82 8.06
C VAL A 362 -8.23 -18.10 9.32
N ASP A 363 -9.55 -17.96 9.24
CA ASP A 363 -10.45 -18.23 10.37
C ASP A 363 -10.39 -19.69 10.82
N GLN A 364 -10.33 -20.63 9.85
CA GLN A 364 -10.15 -22.05 10.15
C GLN A 364 -8.80 -22.31 10.85
N GLN A 365 -7.73 -21.65 10.42
CA GLN A 365 -6.40 -21.78 11.01
C GLN A 365 -6.34 -21.21 12.44
N ASP A 366 -7.09 -20.16 12.73
CA ASP A 366 -7.23 -19.59 14.07
C ASP A 366 -7.94 -20.57 15.03
N GLU A 367 -9.08 -21.12 14.61
CA GLU A 367 -9.84 -22.09 15.42
C GLU A 367 -9.02 -23.37 15.70
N GLN A 368 -8.33 -23.88 14.68
CA GLN A 368 -7.44 -25.01 14.81
C GLN A 368 -6.28 -24.71 15.78
N GLN A 369 -5.65 -23.53 15.68
CA GLN A 369 -4.58 -23.13 16.59
C GLN A 369 -5.07 -23.02 18.03
N SER A 370 -6.21 -22.39 18.26
CA SER A 370 -6.81 -22.27 19.59
C SER A 370 -7.06 -23.63 20.23
N THR A 371 -7.50 -24.61 19.44
CA THR A 371 -7.71 -25.99 19.89
C THR A 371 -6.40 -26.68 20.25
N VAL A 372 -5.39 -26.61 19.37
CA VAL A 372 -4.08 -27.24 19.62
C VAL A 372 -3.39 -26.61 20.82
N LEU A 373 -3.40 -25.28 20.96
CA LEU A 373 -2.79 -24.59 22.10
C LEU A 373 -3.44 -25.00 23.43
N ARG A 374 -4.76 -25.17 23.47
CA ARG A 374 -5.46 -25.67 24.67
C ARG A 374 -4.98 -27.08 25.02
N GLN A 375 -4.97 -27.98 24.05
CA GLN A 375 -4.50 -29.36 24.26
C GLN A 375 -3.03 -29.44 24.66
N LEU A 376 -2.20 -28.53 24.14
CA LEU A 376 -0.78 -28.41 24.45
C LEU A 376 -0.58 -27.95 25.90
N HIS A 377 -1.32 -26.95 26.34
CA HIS A 377 -1.32 -26.49 27.74
C HIS A 377 -1.75 -27.61 28.69
N ASP A 378 -2.85 -28.31 28.39
CA ASP A 378 -3.33 -29.42 29.21
C ASP A 378 -2.28 -30.54 29.33
N ALA A 379 -1.67 -30.94 28.21
CA ALA A 379 -0.63 -31.95 28.19
C ALA A 379 0.64 -31.50 28.95
N TYR A 380 1.02 -30.23 28.83
CA TYR A 380 2.16 -29.65 29.55
C TYR A 380 1.95 -29.63 31.06
N TYR A 381 0.79 -29.18 31.55
CA TYR A 381 0.53 -29.16 32.99
C TYR A 381 0.42 -30.57 33.58
N GLN A 382 -0.11 -31.54 32.82
CA GLN A 382 -0.10 -32.95 33.21
C GLN A 382 1.33 -33.51 33.33
N HIS A 383 2.22 -33.15 32.41
CA HIS A 383 3.62 -33.50 32.49
C HIS A 383 4.29 -32.85 33.71
N LYS A 384 4.16 -31.52 33.84
CA LYS A 384 4.82 -30.73 34.90
C LYS A 384 4.39 -31.14 36.31
N ALA A 385 3.10 -31.38 36.54
CA ALA A 385 2.59 -31.81 37.85
C ALA A 385 3.19 -33.16 38.31
N ARG A 386 3.69 -33.98 37.38
CA ARG A 386 4.37 -35.24 37.68
C ARG A 386 5.87 -35.05 37.88
N THR A 387 6.50 -34.17 37.10
CA THR A 387 7.94 -33.87 37.22
C THR A 387 8.28 -33.11 38.51
N ASP A 388 7.43 -32.17 38.94
CA ASP A 388 7.62 -31.41 40.20
C ASP A 388 7.56 -32.31 41.45
N ASN A 389 6.96 -33.51 41.37
CA ASN A 389 6.96 -34.50 42.44
C ASN A 389 8.25 -35.35 42.49
N SER A 390 9.11 -35.29 41.47
CA SER A 390 10.40 -35.99 41.38
C SER A 390 11.53 -35.00 41.70
N ASN A 391 11.96 -34.98 42.96
CA ASN A 391 12.82 -33.94 43.53
C ASN A 391 14.30 -34.06 43.08
N SER A 392 14.62 -33.69 41.82
CA SER A 392 15.97 -33.77 41.24
C SER A 392 16.58 -32.39 40.93
N SER A 393 17.08 -31.71 41.97
CA SER A 393 17.77 -30.39 41.90
C SER A 393 18.90 -30.29 40.83
N GLY A 394 19.57 -31.41 40.51
CA GLY A 394 20.58 -31.48 39.44
C GLY A 394 19.99 -31.36 38.03
N ASN A 395 18.81 -31.91 37.78
CA ASN A 395 18.14 -31.85 36.49
C ASN A 395 17.67 -30.43 36.16
N ALA A 396 17.22 -29.65 37.15
CA ALA A 396 16.77 -28.27 36.95
C ALA A 396 17.89 -27.33 36.45
N LYS A 397 19.14 -27.52 36.91
CA LYS A 397 20.30 -26.72 36.45
C LYS A 397 20.71 -27.10 35.03
N ARG A 398 20.72 -28.40 34.71
CA ARG A 398 20.99 -28.92 33.37
C ARG A 398 19.93 -28.44 32.38
N GLU A 399 18.65 -28.53 32.76
CA GLU A 399 17.52 -28.06 31.97
C GLU A 399 17.64 -26.56 31.65
N LYS A 400 17.94 -25.73 32.66
CA LYS A 400 18.14 -24.29 32.46
C LYS A 400 19.31 -23.97 31.53
N ALA A 401 20.40 -24.74 31.59
CA ALA A 401 21.54 -24.57 30.68
C ALA A 401 21.17 -24.93 29.23
N LEU A 402 20.50 -26.06 29.01
CA LEU A 402 19.98 -26.48 27.71
C LEU A 402 18.95 -25.50 27.14
N GLN A 403 18.11 -24.95 28.02
CA GLN A 403 17.13 -23.92 27.67
C GLN A 403 17.82 -22.63 27.19
N ASN A 404 18.85 -22.15 27.89
CA ASN A 404 19.60 -20.97 27.48
C ASN A 404 20.29 -21.17 26.12
N LEU A 405 20.85 -22.36 25.86
CA LEU A 405 21.45 -22.70 24.56
C LEU A 405 20.41 -22.70 23.43
N THR A 406 19.25 -23.30 23.68
CA THR A 406 18.15 -23.33 22.70
C THR A 406 17.64 -21.91 22.41
N GLN A 407 17.49 -21.07 23.43
CA GLN A 407 17.10 -19.67 23.27
C GLN A 407 18.15 -18.89 22.48
N ALA A 408 19.44 -19.11 22.74
CA ALA A 408 20.52 -18.45 22.00
C ALA A 408 20.49 -18.80 20.51
N TYR A 409 20.17 -20.04 20.14
CA TYR A 409 19.97 -20.42 18.74
C TYR A 409 18.83 -19.65 18.07
N PHE A 410 17.66 -19.54 18.73
CA PHE A 410 16.54 -18.78 18.18
C PHE A 410 16.88 -17.28 18.07
N LYS A 411 17.59 -16.73 19.06
CA LYS A 411 18.07 -15.34 19.00
C LYS A 411 19.11 -15.11 17.90
N TYR A 412 20.02 -16.05 17.68
CA TYR A 412 20.93 -16.02 16.54
C TYR A 412 20.17 -15.93 15.20
N LYS A 413 19.14 -16.75 15.01
CA LYS A 413 18.29 -16.70 13.80
C LYS A 413 17.51 -15.40 13.65
N GLU A 414 16.91 -14.92 14.74
CA GLU A 414 16.18 -13.65 14.77
C GLU A 414 17.12 -12.49 14.38
N ILE A 415 18.28 -12.38 15.02
CA ILE A 415 19.25 -11.31 14.77
C ILE A 415 19.78 -11.39 13.33
N LYS A 416 20.13 -12.58 12.85
CA LYS A 416 20.60 -12.78 11.47
C LYS A 416 19.57 -12.32 10.43
N THR A 417 18.30 -12.64 10.68
CA THR A 417 17.19 -12.24 9.79
C THR A 417 17.02 -10.73 9.81
N ASN A 418 16.94 -10.12 11.00
CA ASN A 418 16.79 -8.67 11.14
C ASN A 418 17.95 -7.89 10.50
N LEU A 419 19.19 -8.36 10.67
CA LEU A 419 20.36 -7.73 10.03
C LEU A 419 20.33 -7.87 8.50
N SER A 420 19.89 -9.01 7.98
CA SER A 420 19.74 -9.22 6.54
C SER A 420 18.64 -8.33 5.93
N GLU A 421 17.54 -8.14 6.65
CA GLU A 421 16.48 -7.20 6.29
C GLU A 421 16.97 -5.75 6.34
N GLY A 422 17.78 -5.39 7.34
CA GLY A 422 18.44 -4.09 7.44
C GLY A 422 19.33 -3.79 6.22
N LEU A 423 20.18 -4.74 5.81
CA LEU A 423 20.99 -4.60 4.60
C LEU A 423 20.16 -4.38 3.35
N LYS A 424 19.07 -5.16 3.20
CA LYS A 424 18.16 -5.01 2.07
C LYS A 424 17.48 -3.64 2.08
N PHE A 425 16.98 -3.21 3.23
CA PHE A 425 16.37 -1.90 3.41
C PHE A 425 17.32 -0.76 2.99
N TYR A 426 18.55 -0.74 3.53
CA TYR A 426 19.50 0.32 3.19
C TYR A 426 19.90 0.29 1.71
N GLY A 427 20.04 -0.90 1.11
CA GLY A 427 20.32 -1.05 -0.32
C GLY A 427 19.18 -0.56 -1.23
N GLU A 428 17.92 -0.77 -0.86
CA GLU A 428 16.77 -0.23 -1.57
C GLU A 428 16.62 1.28 -1.35
N HIS A 429 16.81 1.75 -0.12
CA HIS A 429 16.75 3.16 0.21
C HIS A 429 17.85 3.99 -0.47
N ALA A 430 19.05 3.42 -0.63
CA ALA A 430 20.15 4.02 -1.38
C ALA A 430 19.73 4.38 -2.81
N LYS A 431 19.03 3.47 -3.50
CA LYS A 431 18.57 3.70 -4.89
C LYS A 431 17.59 4.88 -4.97
N GLY A 432 16.64 4.94 -4.04
CA GLY A 432 15.70 6.06 -3.95
C GLY A 432 16.38 7.38 -3.62
N LEU A 433 17.37 7.37 -2.72
CA LEU A 433 18.18 8.54 -2.37
C LEU A 433 19.04 9.02 -3.53
N THR A 434 19.65 8.12 -4.31
CA THR A 434 20.42 8.50 -5.50
C THR A 434 19.52 9.18 -6.53
N GLN A 435 18.34 8.64 -6.81
CA GLN A 435 17.37 9.27 -7.72
C GLN A 435 16.92 10.65 -7.22
N PHE A 436 16.71 10.80 -5.92
CA PHE A 436 16.39 12.09 -5.31
C PHE A 436 17.56 13.08 -5.45
N CYS A 437 18.79 12.66 -5.17
CA CYS A 437 20.00 13.47 -5.34
C CYS A 437 20.17 13.91 -6.80
N ASP A 438 19.99 13.00 -7.76
CA ASP A 438 20.03 13.33 -9.20
C ASP A 438 18.95 14.36 -9.57
N THR A 439 17.75 14.24 -8.99
CA THR A 439 16.66 15.22 -9.20
C THR A 439 17.04 16.60 -8.67
N CYS A 440 17.67 16.68 -7.48
CA CYS A 440 18.18 17.93 -6.93
C CYS A 440 19.26 18.55 -7.82
N LYS A 441 20.22 17.74 -8.29
CA LYS A 441 21.28 18.17 -9.21
C LYS A 441 20.73 18.68 -10.53
N ASP A 442 19.81 17.96 -11.15
CA ASP A 442 19.15 18.36 -12.39
C ASP A 442 18.37 19.67 -12.22
N TYR A 443 17.68 19.82 -11.10
CA TYR A 443 16.98 21.06 -10.76
C TYR A 443 17.96 22.24 -10.64
N CYS A 444 19.04 22.08 -9.87
CA CYS A 444 20.04 23.13 -9.69
C CYS A 444 20.76 23.46 -11.00
N ALA A 445 21.05 22.47 -11.85
CA ALA A 445 21.65 22.69 -13.17
C ALA A 445 20.74 23.52 -14.09
N ARG A 446 19.42 23.27 -14.09
CA ARG A 446 18.46 24.09 -14.83
C ARG A 446 18.40 25.52 -14.30
N ARG A 447 18.46 25.68 -12.97
CA ARG A 447 18.48 26.99 -12.32
C ARG A 447 19.75 27.77 -12.67
N GLN A 448 20.89 27.10 -12.75
CA GLN A 448 22.14 27.71 -13.19
C GLN A 448 22.08 28.14 -14.66
N ALA A 449 21.53 27.30 -15.54
CA ALA A 449 21.36 27.65 -16.94
C ALA A 449 20.43 28.86 -17.16
N GLU A 450 19.34 28.96 -16.37
CA GLU A 450 18.45 30.13 -16.37
C GLU A 450 19.19 31.39 -15.87
N SER A 451 19.98 31.26 -14.80
CA SER A 451 20.85 32.31 -14.28
C SER A 451 21.80 32.85 -15.35
N ASP A 452 22.50 31.96 -16.06
CA ASP A 452 23.44 32.32 -17.12
C ASP A 452 22.76 33.01 -18.30
N GLN A 453 21.49 32.70 -18.59
CA GLN A 453 20.70 33.39 -19.61
C GLN A 453 20.28 34.79 -19.17
N MET A 454 19.97 35.00 -17.89
CA MET A 454 19.61 36.32 -17.35
C MET A 454 20.82 37.25 -17.20
N MET A 455 22.03 36.69 -17.05
CA MET A 455 23.27 37.45 -16.99
C MET A 455 23.85 37.82 -18.36
N ARG A 456 23.34 37.25 -19.46
CA ARG A 456 23.68 37.62 -20.84
C ARG A 456 22.79 38.76 -21.32
#